data_AF-A0A2N5UGQ9-F1
#
_entry.id   AF-A0A2N5UGQ9-F1
#
_cell.length_a   1.000
_cell.length_b   1.000
_cell.length_c   1.000
_cell.angle_alpha   90.00
_cell.angle_beta   90.00
_cell.angle_gamma   90.00
#
_symmetry.space_group_name_H-M   'P 1'
#
loop_
_entity.id
_entity.type
_entity.pdbx_description
1 polymer ?
#
loop_
_entity_poly.entity_id
_entity_poly.type
_entity_poly.pdbx_seq_one_letter_code
_entity_poly.pdbx_strand_id
1 'polypeptide(L)'
;MTESSSLVPGTFSPPLRETISSTSFPDRGGIHSRLGLSGARTLSSAIVGERHTQRAKTRQKRSFYDAQLKNLEEYGMLLENTPSHITLENPPPSQSSGQKESKMASVSTCQNHAFDLRLNDITNNLTAGVSVDQDLKSTAANGDESSAGERTGRRPTYEIQDPIYGKVVIDSACAVEIMNLSEFQRLKDVLQHGITALIGMLPSPHINRFDHSVGAMILVKHVGGSEEAQLAALLHDVSHTALSHVTDLVFGYVVHEVEKDIFLEKTQIPSVLKKHGFDPKRVFKEELFPLLELPSPEICADRLDYALRDSVSFGYLELKEAQEIYRSTVAMDGKMVLKSLEAAKLLGHAYLTSDQKVWADGAQSYLYKLAAEAIKLSLQEGTISKTSLWTHGDQAFWKELVDHASVRVRKIVERVNPRCTLIETHEQPSAAGESGETLPAPTAGIEEQGDQLERCTLKLRVRTIDPPVKTPSGVQPLSALDPDFHRRRSDYILSRQSPVSFMVKYSPLPYEPPTSSAQQPHH
;
A
#
# COMPACT_ATOMS: atom_id res chain seq x y z
N MET A 1 47.59 30.69 6.30
CA MET A 1 49.06 30.77 6.14
C MET A 1 49.49 29.39 5.66
N THR A 2 49.66 29.15 4.35
CA THR A 2 50.86 29.47 3.54
C THR A 2 52.07 28.63 3.99
N GLU A 3 52.79 27.90 3.14
CA GLU A 3 53.07 28.12 1.71
C GLU A 3 53.03 26.85 0.81
N SER A 4 53.15 27.12 -0.49
CA SER A 4 53.15 26.22 -1.65
C SER A 4 54.54 26.01 -2.26
N SER A 5 54.74 24.97 -3.10
CA SER A 5 55.72 25.04 -4.21
C SER A 5 55.34 24.20 -5.45
N SER A 6 55.72 24.75 -6.61
CA SER A 6 55.58 24.38 -8.04
C SER A 6 56.36 23.11 -8.48
N LEU A 7 56.00 22.27 -9.49
CA LEU A 7 55.71 22.43 -10.95
C LEU A 7 56.97 22.54 -11.88
N VAL A 8 57.08 21.96 -13.10
CA VAL A 8 56.10 21.25 -13.96
C VAL A 8 56.48 19.80 -14.48
N PRO A 9 57.23 19.54 -15.60
CA PRO A 9 56.68 18.62 -16.62
C PRO A 9 57.51 17.40 -17.10
N GLY A 10 56.81 16.40 -17.65
CA GLY A 10 57.32 15.33 -18.54
C GLY A 10 56.23 14.88 -19.53
N THR A 11 56.58 14.58 -20.79
CA THR A 11 55.62 14.53 -21.92
C THR A 11 55.74 13.28 -22.81
N PHE A 12 54.72 13.06 -23.64
CA PHE A 12 54.65 12.21 -24.86
C PHE A 12 54.45 10.67 -24.79
N SER A 13 53.17 10.29 -24.82
CA SER A 13 52.49 9.55 -25.92
C SER A 13 52.51 8.00 -26.06
N PRO A 14 51.49 7.42 -26.75
CA PRO A 14 51.16 5.98 -26.68
C PRO A 14 51.17 5.24 -28.05
N PRO A 15 50.99 3.90 -28.02
CA PRO A 15 50.38 3.10 -29.10
C PRO A 15 49.09 2.36 -28.61
N LEU A 16 48.14 1.87 -29.41
CA LEU A 16 47.98 1.83 -30.88
C LEU A 16 46.47 1.70 -31.20
N ARG A 17 46.04 2.18 -32.38
CA ARG A 17 44.74 1.83 -33.01
C ARG A 17 44.98 0.76 -34.09
N GLU A 18 44.03 -0.15 -34.26
CA GLU A 18 43.79 -0.82 -35.54
C GLU A 18 42.39 -0.47 -36.07
N THR A 19 42.21 -0.55 -37.39
CA THR A 19 41.05 -0.08 -38.15
C THR A 19 40.81 -0.97 -39.38
N ILE A 20 39.63 -0.81 -40.03
CA ILE A 20 39.24 -1.38 -41.35
C ILE A 20 38.72 -2.85 -41.22
N SER A 21 37.65 -3.32 -41.90
CA SER A 21 36.86 -2.79 -43.03
C SER A 21 35.34 -3.01 -42.94
N SER A 22 34.62 -2.36 -43.85
CA SER A 22 33.20 -2.55 -44.19
C SER A 22 33.01 -3.37 -45.49
N THR A 23 31.89 -4.08 -45.63
CA THR A 23 31.20 -4.50 -46.90
C THR A 23 30.00 -5.37 -46.49
N SER A 24 28.82 -5.48 -47.12
CA SER A 24 28.02 -4.75 -48.13
C SER A 24 26.90 -5.74 -48.54
N PHE A 25 25.68 -5.27 -48.83
CA PHE A 25 24.56 -6.11 -49.29
C PHE A 25 24.82 -6.81 -50.66
N PRO A 26 24.03 -7.84 -50.98
CA PRO A 26 23.30 -7.79 -52.26
C PRO A 26 21.79 -8.13 -52.14
N ASP A 27 21.05 -7.85 -53.23
CA ASP A 27 19.58 -7.87 -53.35
C ASP A 27 19.09 -8.94 -54.36
N ARG A 28 17.80 -9.30 -54.28
CA ARG A 28 16.93 -10.03 -55.27
C ARG A 28 17.31 -11.42 -55.83
N GLY A 29 16.38 -12.37 -55.63
CA GLY A 29 15.59 -12.90 -56.77
C GLY A 29 15.57 -14.42 -57.04
N GLY A 30 14.36 -14.99 -57.14
CA GLY A 30 14.04 -15.92 -58.26
C GLY A 30 14.12 -17.45 -58.10
N ILE A 31 13.16 -18.06 -57.39
CA ILE A 31 12.28 -19.18 -57.88
C ILE A 31 12.88 -20.53 -58.40
N HIS A 32 12.28 -21.62 -57.89
CA HIS A 32 12.15 -23.01 -58.38
C HIS A 32 13.22 -24.12 -58.14
N SER A 33 12.84 -24.99 -57.20
CA SER A 33 12.84 -26.47 -57.28
C SER A 33 14.14 -27.29 -57.11
N ARG A 34 14.19 -28.07 -56.02
CA ARG A 34 14.16 -29.55 -56.03
C ARG A 34 13.98 -30.11 -54.61
N LEU A 35 13.26 -31.24 -54.50
CA LEU A 35 13.09 -31.97 -53.24
C LEU A 35 14.38 -32.71 -52.83
N GLY A 36 14.66 -32.75 -51.52
CA GLY A 36 15.77 -33.51 -50.94
C GLY A 36 15.59 -33.69 -49.42
N LEU A 37 15.32 -34.93 -49.00
CA LEU A 37 15.02 -35.35 -47.63
C LEU A 37 16.01 -34.84 -46.55
N SER A 38 15.53 -34.01 -45.61
CA SER A 38 16.20 -33.75 -44.32
C SER A 38 15.21 -33.29 -43.24
N GLY A 39 14.18 -34.11 -42.98
CA GLY A 39 13.07 -33.79 -42.07
C GLY A 39 12.94 -34.75 -40.89
N ALA A 40 13.98 -34.92 -40.07
CA ALA A 40 13.91 -35.81 -38.90
C ALA A 40 14.79 -35.44 -37.68
N ARG A 41 15.77 -34.52 -37.80
CA ARG A 41 16.69 -34.17 -36.68
C ARG A 41 16.50 -32.80 -36.05
N THR A 42 15.68 -31.92 -36.63
CA THR A 42 15.42 -30.56 -36.12
C THR A 42 14.20 -30.43 -35.19
N LEU A 43 13.31 -31.43 -35.14
CA LEU A 43 12.15 -31.40 -34.23
C LEU A 43 12.49 -31.85 -32.79
N SER A 44 13.50 -32.70 -32.60
CA SER A 44 13.86 -33.20 -31.26
C SER A 44 14.58 -32.15 -30.40
N SER A 45 15.38 -31.27 -31.01
CA SER A 45 16.04 -30.17 -30.28
C SER A 45 15.07 -29.05 -29.90
N ALA A 46 14.13 -28.70 -30.77
CA ALA A 46 13.08 -27.71 -30.48
C ALA A 46 12.22 -28.13 -29.29
N ILE A 47 11.71 -29.37 -29.28
CA ILE A 47 10.85 -29.89 -28.20
C ILE A 47 11.61 -30.01 -26.86
N VAL A 48 12.93 -30.25 -26.87
CA VAL A 48 13.75 -30.25 -25.66
C VAL A 48 14.01 -28.82 -25.17
N GLY A 49 14.29 -27.86 -26.07
CA GLY A 49 14.43 -26.44 -25.74
C GLY A 49 13.15 -25.83 -25.16
N GLU A 50 11.99 -26.17 -25.73
CA GLU A 50 10.68 -25.79 -25.19
C GLU A 50 10.44 -26.43 -23.82
N ARG A 51 10.72 -27.72 -23.62
CA ARG A 51 10.56 -28.34 -22.28
C ARG A 51 11.51 -27.77 -21.23
N HIS A 52 12.73 -27.37 -21.60
CA HIS A 52 13.65 -26.69 -20.68
C HIS A 52 13.21 -25.26 -20.36
N THR A 53 12.71 -24.50 -21.33
CA THR A 53 12.18 -23.15 -21.09
C THR A 53 10.84 -23.18 -20.35
N GLN A 54 9.97 -24.17 -20.60
CA GLN A 54 8.77 -24.42 -19.79
C GLN A 54 9.15 -24.74 -18.34
N ARG A 55 10.08 -25.69 -18.11
CA ARG A 55 10.56 -26.03 -16.76
C ARG A 55 11.25 -24.85 -16.07
N ALA A 56 12.00 -24.02 -16.80
CA ALA A 56 12.60 -22.80 -16.25
C ALA A 56 11.51 -21.79 -15.83
N LYS A 57 10.51 -21.52 -16.69
CA LYS A 57 9.34 -20.69 -16.37
C LYS A 57 8.53 -21.24 -15.19
N THR A 58 8.32 -22.55 -15.10
CA THR A 58 7.65 -23.19 -13.95
C THR A 58 8.48 -23.09 -12.68
N ARG A 59 9.81 -23.24 -12.75
CA ARG A 59 10.70 -23.12 -11.58
C ARG A 59 10.86 -21.67 -11.11
N GLN A 60 10.86 -20.71 -12.03
CA GLN A 60 10.85 -19.28 -11.73
C GLN A 60 9.49 -18.84 -11.15
N LYS A 61 8.36 -19.33 -11.70
CA LYS A 61 7.04 -19.17 -11.07
C LYS A 61 6.99 -19.80 -9.67
N ARG A 62 7.56 -21.00 -9.47
CA ARG A 62 7.60 -21.63 -8.15
C ARG A 62 8.42 -20.82 -7.15
N SER A 63 9.61 -20.36 -7.54
CA SER A 63 10.43 -19.45 -6.74
C SER A 63 9.74 -18.11 -6.43
N PHE A 64 8.88 -17.62 -7.33
CA PHE A 64 8.04 -16.44 -7.09
C PHE A 64 6.94 -16.76 -6.08
N TYR A 65 6.18 -17.84 -6.25
CA TYR A 65 5.17 -18.29 -5.27
C TYR A 65 5.78 -18.63 -3.90
N ASP A 66 6.97 -19.21 -3.83
CA ASP A 66 7.67 -19.53 -2.57
C ASP A 66 8.18 -18.26 -1.86
N ALA A 67 8.59 -17.23 -2.61
CA ALA A 67 8.87 -15.90 -2.06
C ALA A 67 7.59 -15.19 -1.61
N GLN A 68 6.49 -15.32 -2.37
CA GLN A 68 5.21 -14.76 -2.00
C GLN A 68 4.51 -15.50 -0.86
N LEU A 69 4.82 -16.77 -0.61
CA LEU A 69 4.41 -17.46 0.64
C LEU A 69 5.11 -16.86 1.86
N LYS A 70 6.37 -16.43 1.73
CA LYS A 70 7.04 -15.65 2.78
C LYS A 70 6.45 -14.26 2.95
N ASN A 71 6.13 -13.56 1.86
CA ASN A 71 5.35 -12.32 1.97
C ASN A 71 3.98 -12.60 2.61
N LEU A 72 3.29 -13.71 2.31
CA LEU A 72 2.01 -14.07 2.93
C LEU A 72 2.13 -14.37 4.44
N GLU A 73 3.27 -14.90 4.90
CA GLU A 73 3.61 -15.00 6.33
C GLU A 73 3.81 -13.61 6.97
N GLU A 74 4.46 -12.69 6.26
CA GLU A 74 4.71 -11.27 6.61
C GLU A 74 3.46 -10.35 6.48
N TYR A 75 2.49 -10.78 5.67
CA TYR A 75 1.15 -10.19 5.50
C TYR A 75 0.06 -10.93 6.29
N GLY A 76 0.41 -12.00 7.02
CA GLY A 76 -0.47 -12.69 7.97
C GLY A 76 -1.57 -13.59 7.39
N MET A 77 -1.59 -13.84 6.07
CA MET A 77 -2.66 -14.59 5.41
C MET A 77 -2.35 -16.08 5.25
N LEU A 78 -2.70 -16.88 6.28
CA LEU A 78 -2.89 -18.31 6.14
C LEU A 78 -4.31 -18.68 6.60
N LEU A 79 -5.12 -19.16 5.66
CA LEU A 79 -6.32 -19.93 5.98
C LEU A 79 -5.89 -21.37 6.27
N GLU A 80 -6.41 -21.93 7.35
CA GLU A 80 -6.11 -23.31 7.76
C GLU A 80 -6.50 -24.30 6.66
N ASN A 81 -5.54 -25.14 6.23
CA ASN A 81 -5.72 -26.55 5.81
C ASN A 81 -4.45 -27.11 5.13
N THR A 82 -3.43 -27.48 5.91
CA THR A 82 -2.43 -28.49 5.52
C THR A 82 -1.96 -29.27 6.75
N PRO A 83 -1.98 -30.62 6.74
CA PRO A 83 -1.48 -31.41 7.86
C PRO A 83 0.03 -31.61 7.76
N SER A 84 0.76 -31.32 8.84
CA SER A 84 2.19 -31.61 8.96
C SER A 84 2.50 -32.29 10.30
N HIS A 85 2.73 -33.60 10.26
CA HIS A 85 3.45 -34.31 11.32
C HIS A 85 4.93 -33.93 11.28
N ILE A 86 5.51 -33.65 12.44
CA ILE A 86 6.72 -34.31 13.01
C ILE A 86 7.00 -33.64 14.36
N THR A 87 7.02 -34.44 15.43
CA THR A 87 7.33 -34.01 16.79
C THR A 87 8.83 -34.05 17.08
N LEU A 88 9.33 -33.03 17.77
CA LEU A 88 10.57 -33.09 18.55
C LEU A 88 10.30 -32.46 19.92
N GLU A 89 10.48 -33.26 20.97
CA GLU A 89 10.21 -32.88 22.35
C GLU A 89 11.30 -31.96 22.92
N ASN A 90 10.91 -31.05 23.81
CA ASN A 90 11.82 -30.40 24.76
C ASN A 90 11.15 -30.39 26.15
N PRO A 91 11.91 -30.50 27.25
CA PRO A 91 11.36 -30.76 28.58
C PRO A 91 10.74 -29.50 29.24
N PRO A 92 9.83 -29.68 30.23
CA PRO A 92 9.10 -28.58 30.83
C PRO A 92 9.93 -27.78 31.85
N PRO A 93 9.73 -26.45 31.96
CA PRO A 93 10.31 -25.64 33.03
C PRO A 93 9.55 -25.80 34.36
N SER A 94 10.29 -25.64 35.47
CA SER A 94 9.79 -25.76 36.85
C SER A 94 8.81 -24.65 37.24
N GLN A 95 7.76 -25.02 37.97
CA GLN A 95 6.79 -24.07 38.54
C GLN A 95 7.42 -23.21 39.65
N SER A 96 7.19 -21.89 39.60
CA SER A 96 7.26 -21.01 40.77
C SER A 96 5.98 -20.16 40.85
N SER A 97 5.40 -20.10 42.04
CA SER A 97 4.11 -19.45 42.29
C SER A 97 4.23 -17.93 42.32
N GLY A 98 3.55 -17.24 41.41
CA GLY A 98 3.35 -15.78 41.41
C GLY A 98 1.85 -15.43 41.34
N GLN A 99 1.44 -14.38 42.04
CA GLN A 99 0.03 -14.03 42.23
C GLN A 99 -0.66 -13.59 40.92
N LYS A 100 -1.93 -13.98 40.74
CA LYS A 100 -2.76 -13.50 39.62
C LYS A 100 -3.17 -12.05 39.84
N GLU A 101 -2.53 -11.12 39.15
CA GLU A 101 -3.11 -9.79 38.92
C GLU A 101 -4.18 -9.86 37.82
N SER A 102 -5.31 -9.18 38.07
CA SER A 102 -6.43 -9.07 37.14
C SER A 102 -6.11 -8.08 36.01
N LYS A 103 -5.61 -8.58 34.88
CA LYS A 103 -5.53 -7.76 33.65
C LYS A 103 -6.95 -7.38 33.19
N MET A 104 -7.20 -6.08 33.03
CA MET A 104 -8.46 -5.58 32.45
C MET A 104 -8.60 -6.04 31.00
N ALA A 105 -9.78 -6.49 30.61
CA ALA A 105 -10.10 -6.75 29.21
C ALA A 105 -10.07 -5.43 28.42
N SER A 106 -9.24 -5.36 27.37
CA SER A 106 -9.18 -4.19 26.50
C SER A 106 -10.30 -4.24 25.46
N VAL A 107 -11.15 -3.22 25.46
CA VAL A 107 -12.15 -2.99 24.42
C VAL A 107 -11.46 -2.36 23.19
N SER A 108 -11.65 -2.96 22.02
CA SER A 108 -11.26 -2.40 20.72
C SER A 108 -12.42 -1.50 20.25
N THR A 109 -12.27 -0.21 20.56
CA THR A 109 -13.15 0.88 20.13
C THR A 109 -12.34 1.95 19.41
N CYS A 110 -12.30 1.89 18.09
CA CYS A 110 -12.17 3.09 17.25
C CYS A 110 -13.52 3.85 17.29
N GLN A 111 -13.86 4.43 18.45
CA GLN A 111 -15.04 5.29 18.60
C GLN A 111 -14.61 6.70 18.99
N ASN A 112 -15.07 7.67 18.20
CA ASN A 112 -14.74 9.08 18.33
C ASN A 112 -15.32 9.68 19.61
N HIS A 113 -14.54 9.72 20.68
CA HIS A 113 -14.76 10.66 21.78
C HIS A 113 -14.28 12.06 21.36
N ALA A 114 -15.14 12.77 20.64
CA ALA A 114 -15.17 14.23 20.46
C ALA A 114 -13.81 14.95 20.31
N PHE A 115 -13.22 14.90 19.11
CA PHE A 115 -12.19 15.84 18.69
C PHE A 115 -12.75 16.78 17.61
N ASP A 116 -13.27 17.95 18.04
CA ASP A 116 -13.57 19.07 17.13
C ASP A 116 -12.28 19.81 16.77
N LEU A 117 -11.49 19.19 15.90
CA LEU A 117 -10.51 19.89 15.09
C LEU A 117 -11.14 20.11 13.71
N ARG A 118 -11.26 21.37 13.31
CA ARG A 118 -11.82 21.75 12.00
C ARG A 118 -10.85 21.38 10.87
N LEU A 119 -10.82 20.11 10.50
CA LEU A 119 -9.95 19.52 9.47
C LEU A 119 -10.39 19.81 8.02
N ASN A 120 -11.29 20.77 7.80
CA ASN A 120 -11.88 21.11 6.49
C ASN A 120 -10.85 21.51 5.40
N ASP A 121 -9.61 21.82 5.80
CA ASP A 121 -8.53 22.25 4.91
C ASP A 121 -7.64 21.12 4.37
N ILE A 122 -7.75 19.87 4.87
CA ILE A 122 -6.82 18.79 4.49
C ILE A 122 -7.04 18.25 3.06
N THR A 123 -8.27 18.22 2.54
CA THR A 123 -8.56 17.73 1.17
C THR A 123 -9.09 18.78 0.20
N ASN A 124 -9.65 19.89 0.68
CA ASN A 124 -10.27 20.89 -0.21
C ASN A 124 -9.26 21.83 -0.91
N ASN A 125 -7.98 21.81 -0.54
CA ASN A 125 -6.97 22.75 -1.04
C ASN A 125 -5.95 22.16 -2.04
N LEU A 126 -6.18 20.94 -2.55
CA LEU A 126 -5.55 20.48 -3.80
C LEU A 126 -6.28 21.04 -5.03
N THR A 127 -6.50 22.36 -5.04
CA THR A 127 -6.96 23.06 -6.24
C THR A 127 -5.83 23.13 -7.25
N ALA A 128 -5.91 22.30 -8.28
CA ALA A 128 -4.89 22.20 -9.32
C ALA A 128 -4.84 23.49 -10.16
N GLY A 129 -3.92 24.39 -9.79
CA GLY A 129 -3.52 25.54 -10.61
C GLY A 129 -2.68 25.11 -11.81
N VAL A 130 -3.30 24.45 -12.78
CA VAL A 130 -2.65 24.14 -14.07
C VAL A 130 -2.50 25.44 -14.87
N SER A 131 -1.33 26.07 -14.80
CA SER A 131 -0.99 27.21 -15.66
C SER A 131 -0.70 26.73 -17.08
N VAL A 132 -1.75 26.48 -17.86
CA VAL A 132 -1.69 26.27 -19.31
C VAL A 132 -2.46 27.42 -19.96
N ASP A 133 -1.74 28.44 -20.42
CA ASP A 133 -2.29 29.48 -21.27
C ASP A 133 -2.73 28.87 -22.60
N GLN A 134 -4.05 28.80 -22.83
CA GLN A 134 -4.65 28.33 -24.07
C GLN A 134 -4.82 29.47 -25.09
N ASP A 135 -3.72 30.06 -25.54
CA ASP A 135 -3.75 30.98 -26.69
C ASP A 135 -3.80 30.23 -28.02
N LEU A 136 -5.00 29.71 -28.34
CA LEU A 136 -5.33 29.13 -29.64
C LEU A 136 -6.76 29.51 -30.09
N LYS A 137 -6.98 30.80 -30.39
CA LYS A 137 -8.06 31.22 -31.30
C LYS A 137 -7.61 32.24 -32.33
N SER A 138 -7.68 31.80 -33.58
CA SER A 138 -7.71 32.52 -34.85
C SER A 138 -7.86 34.05 -34.82
N THR A 139 -6.87 34.74 -35.36
CA THR A 139 -7.09 35.84 -36.32
C THR A 139 -6.24 35.59 -37.56
N ALA A 140 -6.81 35.87 -38.74
CA ALA A 140 -6.11 35.76 -40.02
C ALA A 140 -5.70 37.15 -40.52
N ALA A 141 -4.75 37.14 -41.46
CA ALA A 141 -4.29 38.24 -42.32
C ALA A 141 -3.11 39.10 -41.85
N ASN A 142 -2.14 39.20 -42.78
CA ASN A 142 -1.13 40.24 -43.00
C ASN A 142 0.16 40.24 -42.14
N GLY A 143 1.27 39.93 -42.82
CA GLY A 143 2.40 40.87 -42.87
C GLY A 143 3.73 40.44 -42.24
N ASP A 144 4.74 40.34 -43.11
CA ASP A 144 6.19 40.43 -42.87
C ASP A 144 6.97 39.38 -42.06
N GLU A 145 8.23 39.23 -42.51
CA GLU A 145 9.24 38.30 -42.02
C GLU A 145 10.02 38.85 -40.82
N SER A 146 10.91 37.99 -40.27
CA SER A 146 11.98 38.31 -39.31
C SER A 146 11.60 38.45 -37.83
N SER A 147 11.51 37.31 -37.14
CA SER A 147 12.42 37.04 -36.01
C SER A 147 12.45 35.55 -35.66
N ALA A 148 13.64 34.98 -35.51
CA ALA A 148 13.81 33.66 -34.92
C ALA A 148 13.67 33.77 -33.39
N GLY A 149 12.43 33.98 -32.93
CA GLY A 149 12.09 34.01 -31.52
C GLY A 149 12.26 32.63 -30.89
N GLU A 150 13.29 32.46 -30.08
CA GLU A 150 13.53 31.26 -29.30
C GLU A 150 12.36 31.06 -28.33
N ARG A 151 11.46 30.10 -28.64
CA ARG A 151 10.34 29.75 -27.77
C ARG A 151 10.88 29.09 -26.51
N THR A 152 11.14 29.89 -25.48
CA THR A 152 11.45 29.48 -24.11
C THR A 152 10.20 28.88 -23.45
N GLY A 153 9.75 27.74 -23.98
CA GLY A 153 8.61 26.99 -23.46
C GLY A 153 8.86 26.62 -22.01
N ARG A 154 8.15 27.30 -21.10
CA ARG A 154 8.20 27.03 -19.67
C ARG A 154 7.84 25.56 -19.45
N ARG A 155 8.73 24.79 -18.81
CA ARG A 155 8.47 23.38 -18.51
C ARG A 155 7.18 23.26 -17.69
N PRO A 156 6.31 22.27 -17.96
CA PRO A 156 5.10 22.08 -17.18
C PRO A 156 5.47 21.81 -15.73
N THR A 157 4.87 22.57 -14.81
CA THR A 157 5.02 22.40 -13.37
C THR A 157 3.68 22.13 -12.73
N TYR A 158 3.66 21.31 -11.69
CA TYR A 158 2.49 21.08 -10.85
C TYR A 158 2.80 21.56 -9.43
N GLU A 159 2.04 22.54 -8.94
CA GLU A 159 2.17 23.03 -7.56
C GLU A 159 1.24 22.24 -6.63
N ILE A 160 1.78 21.83 -5.48
CA ILE A 160 1.05 21.16 -4.40
C ILE A 160 1.10 22.02 -3.16
N GLN A 161 -0.02 22.11 -2.47
CA GLN A 161 -0.10 22.58 -1.09
C GLN A 161 -0.49 21.39 -0.21
N ASP A 162 0.49 20.75 0.43
CA ASP A 162 0.27 19.65 1.37
C ASP A 162 0.42 20.20 2.82
N PRO A 163 -0.44 19.82 3.78
CA PRO A 163 -0.33 20.30 5.16
C PRO A 163 0.99 19.93 5.87
N ILE A 164 1.55 18.76 5.56
CA ILE A 164 2.76 18.17 6.17
C ILE A 164 4.01 18.62 5.42
N TYR A 165 3.97 18.67 4.08
CA TYR A 165 5.14 19.00 3.27
C TYR A 165 5.22 20.46 2.82
N GLY A 166 4.14 21.24 3.02
CA GLY A 166 4.04 22.64 2.63
C GLY A 166 3.81 22.83 1.13
N LYS A 167 4.26 23.97 0.60
CA LYS A 167 4.21 24.23 -0.83
C LYS A 167 5.36 23.49 -1.54
N VAL A 168 5.03 22.55 -2.41
CA VAL A 168 6.01 21.80 -3.22
C VAL A 168 5.73 22.02 -4.71
N VAL A 169 6.80 22.23 -5.50
CA VAL A 169 6.72 22.30 -6.96
C VAL A 169 7.30 21.03 -7.57
N ILE A 170 6.49 20.36 -8.39
CA ILE A 170 6.93 19.26 -9.24
C ILE A 170 7.25 19.84 -10.62
N ASP A 171 8.49 19.66 -11.05
CA ASP A 171 9.10 20.16 -12.28
C ASP A 171 9.56 19.03 -13.23
N SER A 172 9.37 17.77 -12.81
CA SER A 172 9.47 16.60 -13.68
C SER A 172 8.28 16.59 -14.65
N ALA A 173 8.54 16.84 -15.93
CA ALA A 173 7.50 16.80 -16.97
C ALA A 173 6.83 15.41 -17.07
N CYS A 174 7.57 14.34 -16.74
CA CYS A 174 7.04 12.98 -16.70
C CYS A 174 6.04 12.81 -15.54
N ALA A 175 6.41 13.22 -14.32
CA ALA A 175 5.54 13.16 -13.16
C ALA A 175 4.27 14.01 -13.37
N VAL A 176 4.42 15.23 -13.91
CA VAL A 176 3.26 16.11 -14.20
C VAL A 176 2.33 15.48 -15.25
N GLU A 177 2.85 14.85 -16.30
CA GLU A 177 2.01 14.17 -17.28
C GLU A 177 1.30 12.94 -16.68
N ILE A 178 2.02 12.10 -15.93
CA ILE A 178 1.47 10.93 -15.22
C ILE A 178 0.37 11.35 -14.24
N MET A 179 0.60 12.40 -13.44
CA MET A 179 -0.38 12.86 -12.47
C MET A 179 -1.69 13.32 -13.11
N ASN A 180 -1.68 13.77 -14.37
CA ASN A 180 -2.88 14.18 -15.10
C ASN A 180 -3.57 13.03 -15.86
N LEU A 181 -3.02 11.81 -15.86
CA LEU A 181 -3.68 10.64 -16.43
C LEU A 181 -4.89 10.22 -15.57
N SER A 182 -5.97 9.75 -16.21
CA SER A 182 -7.15 9.24 -15.50
C SER A 182 -6.81 8.01 -14.66
N GLU A 183 -5.85 7.21 -15.14
CA GLU A 183 -5.30 6.04 -14.48
C GLU A 183 -4.54 6.36 -13.19
N PHE A 184 -4.12 7.62 -12.99
CA PHE A 184 -3.55 8.10 -11.73
C PHE A 184 -4.56 8.92 -10.91
N GLN A 185 -5.35 9.78 -11.55
CA GLN A 185 -6.38 10.60 -10.87
C GLN A 185 -7.43 9.75 -10.13
N ARG A 186 -7.76 8.54 -10.62
CA ARG A 186 -8.63 7.56 -9.93
C ARG A 186 -8.21 7.28 -8.48
N LEU A 187 -6.92 7.37 -8.15
CA LEU A 187 -6.42 7.13 -6.80
C LEU A 187 -6.96 8.12 -5.76
N LYS A 188 -7.56 9.25 -6.18
CA LYS A 188 -8.30 10.16 -5.30
C LYS A 188 -9.57 9.55 -4.72
N ASP A 189 -10.18 8.64 -5.47
CA ASP A 189 -11.40 7.92 -5.07
C ASP A 189 -11.10 6.56 -4.42
N VAL A 190 -9.83 6.19 -4.23
CA VAL A 190 -9.40 4.97 -3.53
C VAL A 190 -8.84 5.35 -2.17
N LEU A 191 -9.49 4.91 -1.09
CA LEU A 191 -9.14 5.33 0.27
C LEU A 191 -7.99 4.45 0.81
N GLN A 192 -7.06 5.06 1.55
CA GLN A 192 -5.92 4.37 2.17
C GLN A 192 -6.39 3.19 3.04
N HIS A 193 -7.41 3.45 3.86
CA HIS A 193 -8.05 2.51 4.77
C HIS A 193 -9.37 1.94 4.24
N GLY A 194 -9.55 1.95 2.92
CA GLY A 194 -10.62 1.28 2.19
C GLY A 194 -11.99 1.34 2.87
N ILE A 195 -12.52 0.17 3.25
CA ILE A 195 -13.88 0.05 3.79
C ILE A 195 -14.08 0.72 5.15
N THR A 196 -13.07 0.79 6.04
CA THR A 196 -13.24 1.41 7.36
C THR A 196 -13.25 2.93 7.29
N ALA A 197 -12.50 3.52 6.34
CA ALA A 197 -12.68 4.91 5.96
C ALA A 197 -14.06 5.14 5.33
N LEU A 198 -14.45 4.34 4.33
CA LEU A 198 -15.70 4.52 3.58
C LEU A 198 -16.97 4.51 4.46
N ILE A 199 -17.01 3.68 5.50
CA ILE A 199 -18.15 3.61 6.43
C ILE A 199 -18.05 4.60 7.61
N GLY A 200 -17.07 5.51 7.61
CA GLY A 200 -16.93 6.57 8.59
C GLY A 200 -16.41 6.15 9.97
N MET A 201 -15.62 5.07 10.08
CA MET A 201 -14.93 4.74 11.34
C MET A 201 -13.70 5.60 11.61
N LEU A 202 -13.13 6.20 10.56
CA LEU A 202 -11.90 6.98 10.63
C LEU A 202 -12.19 8.47 10.46
N PRO A 203 -11.28 9.35 10.95
CA PRO A 203 -11.45 10.79 10.84
C PRO A 203 -11.67 11.27 9.40
N SER A 204 -12.37 12.39 9.30
CA SER A 204 -12.60 13.10 8.04
C SER A 204 -11.73 14.37 7.98
N PRO A 205 -11.25 14.76 6.79
CA PRO A 205 -11.42 14.07 5.52
C PRO A 205 -10.52 12.83 5.40
N HIS A 206 -10.97 11.85 4.62
CA HIS A 206 -10.26 10.59 4.45
C HIS A 206 -9.02 10.74 3.58
N ILE A 207 -7.97 9.99 3.95
CA ILE A 207 -6.74 9.88 3.16
C ILE A 207 -6.99 8.94 1.98
N ASN A 208 -6.55 9.37 0.79
CA ASN A 208 -6.64 8.61 -0.45
C ASN A 208 -5.24 8.24 -0.99
N ARG A 209 -5.20 7.28 -1.90
CA ARG A 209 -3.95 6.75 -2.49
C ARG A 209 -3.21 7.76 -3.38
N PHE A 210 -3.90 8.77 -3.92
CA PHE A 210 -3.25 9.83 -4.72
C PHE A 210 -2.36 10.69 -3.83
N ASP A 211 -2.89 11.20 -2.72
CA ASP A 211 -2.15 12.07 -1.78
C ASP A 211 -0.97 11.34 -1.16
N HIS A 212 -1.15 10.05 -0.83
CA HIS A 212 -0.09 9.18 -0.34
C HIS A 212 1.02 8.95 -1.39
N SER A 213 0.66 8.57 -2.62
CA SER A 213 1.62 8.36 -3.72
C SER A 213 2.43 9.63 -4.05
N VAL A 214 1.75 10.77 -4.08
CA VAL A 214 2.37 12.08 -4.28
C VAL A 214 3.29 12.43 -3.09
N GLY A 215 2.86 12.12 -1.88
CA GLY A 215 3.64 12.33 -0.66
C GLY A 215 4.92 11.50 -0.58
N ALA A 216 4.86 10.22 -0.94
CA ALA A 216 6.04 9.36 -1.06
C ALA A 216 7.04 9.93 -2.09
N MET A 217 6.56 10.40 -3.26
CA MET A 217 7.42 11.10 -4.22
C MET A 217 8.04 12.37 -3.64
N ILE A 218 7.29 13.18 -2.89
CA ILE A 218 7.80 14.39 -2.22
C ILE A 218 8.91 14.03 -1.23
N LEU A 219 8.76 12.96 -0.44
CA LEU A 219 9.79 12.49 0.48
C LEU A 219 11.06 12.04 -0.26
N VAL A 220 10.95 11.27 -1.34
CA VAL A 220 12.12 10.89 -2.16
C VAL A 220 12.80 12.13 -2.76
N LYS A 221 12.03 13.11 -3.24
CA LYS A 221 12.57 14.40 -3.74
C LYS A 221 13.28 15.19 -2.63
N HIS A 222 12.68 15.27 -1.44
CA HIS A 222 13.21 16.01 -0.29
C HIS A 222 14.59 15.52 0.13
N VAL A 223 14.79 14.20 0.16
CA VAL A 223 16.06 13.59 0.56
C VAL A 223 17.08 13.49 -0.60
N GLY A 224 16.77 14.04 -1.78
CA GLY A 224 17.69 14.10 -2.92
C GLY A 224 17.71 12.86 -3.83
N GLY A 225 16.65 12.04 -3.81
CA GLY A 225 16.50 10.90 -4.73
C GLY A 225 16.40 11.32 -6.19
N SER A 226 16.86 10.45 -7.10
CA SER A 226 16.81 10.71 -8.55
C SER A 226 15.39 10.86 -9.07
N GLU A 227 15.21 11.50 -10.24
CA GLU A 227 13.91 11.60 -10.89
C GLU A 227 13.28 10.22 -11.16
N GLU A 228 14.10 9.21 -11.50
CA GLU A 228 13.65 7.83 -11.64
C GLU A 228 13.09 7.25 -10.32
N ALA A 229 13.75 7.52 -9.18
CA ALA A 229 13.27 7.10 -7.86
C ALA A 229 12.02 7.87 -7.43
N GLN A 230 11.90 9.15 -7.81
CA GLN A 230 10.70 9.96 -7.60
C GLN A 230 9.51 9.39 -8.40
N LEU A 231 9.73 8.99 -9.65
CA LEU A 231 8.71 8.35 -10.49
C LEU A 231 8.31 6.97 -9.98
N ALA A 232 9.26 6.17 -9.48
CA ALA A 232 8.96 4.91 -8.80
C ALA A 232 8.08 5.16 -7.57
N ALA A 233 8.42 6.16 -6.75
CA ALA A 233 7.67 6.50 -5.55
C ALA A 233 6.28 7.06 -5.84
N LEU A 234 6.13 7.83 -6.93
CA LEU A 234 4.82 8.27 -7.41
C LEU A 234 3.94 7.10 -7.85
N LEU A 235 4.51 5.99 -8.29
CA LEU A 235 3.80 4.91 -8.98
C LEU A 235 3.65 3.61 -8.18
N HIS A 236 4.28 3.49 -7.00
CA HIS A 236 4.27 2.25 -6.21
C HIS A 236 2.84 1.71 -5.96
N ASP A 237 1.92 2.61 -5.66
CA ASP A 237 0.52 2.32 -5.31
C ASP A 237 -0.47 2.44 -6.47
N VAL A 238 0.00 2.68 -7.70
CA VAL A 238 -0.90 3.00 -8.84
C VAL A 238 -1.87 1.87 -9.21
N SER A 239 -1.48 0.64 -8.86
CA SER A 239 -2.26 -0.59 -9.02
C SER A 239 -3.10 -0.97 -7.79
N HIS A 240 -3.33 -0.06 -6.84
CA HIS A 240 -4.37 -0.30 -5.83
C HIS A 240 -5.77 -0.30 -6.46
N THR A 241 -6.52 -1.33 -6.09
CA THR A 241 -7.95 -1.52 -6.37
C THR A 241 -8.82 -0.77 -5.38
N ALA A 242 -10.11 -0.62 -5.71
CA ALA A 242 -11.13 -0.18 -4.79
C ALA A 242 -11.08 -0.96 -3.46
N LEU A 243 -11.25 -0.23 -2.36
CA LEU A 243 -11.16 -0.68 -0.97
C LEU A 243 -9.75 -1.15 -0.53
N SER A 244 -8.70 -0.75 -1.27
CA SER A 244 -7.30 -1.03 -0.93
C SER A 244 -7.05 -2.52 -0.60
N HIS A 245 -6.49 -2.86 0.56
CA HIS A 245 -6.12 -4.23 0.93
C HIS A 245 -7.31 -5.17 1.21
N VAL A 246 -8.57 -4.71 1.14
CA VAL A 246 -9.73 -5.63 1.24
C VAL A 246 -9.66 -6.69 0.13
N THR A 247 -9.19 -6.35 -1.08
CA THR A 247 -9.06 -7.31 -2.18
C THR A 247 -8.01 -8.38 -1.92
N ASP A 248 -6.97 -8.11 -1.12
CA ASP A 248 -5.94 -9.09 -0.80
C ASP A 248 -6.57 -10.29 -0.05
N LEU A 249 -7.53 -10.02 0.84
CA LEU A 249 -8.35 -11.03 1.53
C LEU A 249 -9.35 -11.75 0.61
N VAL A 250 -9.84 -11.09 -0.45
CA VAL A 250 -10.74 -11.71 -1.44
C VAL A 250 -10.02 -12.81 -2.22
N PHE A 251 -8.80 -12.53 -2.68
CA PHE A 251 -8.05 -13.40 -3.60
C PHE A 251 -6.95 -14.24 -2.94
N GLY A 252 -6.52 -13.90 -1.72
CA GLY A 252 -5.51 -14.66 -0.96
C GLY A 252 -4.05 -14.35 -1.34
N TYR A 253 -3.80 -13.21 -1.99
CA TYR A 253 -2.47 -12.68 -2.31
C TYR A 253 -2.52 -11.16 -2.43
N VAL A 254 -1.36 -10.51 -2.37
CA VAL A 254 -1.24 -9.05 -2.48
C VAL A 254 -1.52 -8.62 -3.93
N VAL A 255 -2.72 -8.15 -4.21
CA VAL A 255 -3.25 -7.97 -5.58
C VAL A 255 -2.51 -6.87 -6.33
N HIS A 256 -2.30 -5.74 -5.66
CA HIS A 256 -1.69 -4.55 -6.26
C HIS A 256 -0.20 -4.78 -6.60
N GLU A 257 0.51 -5.64 -5.88
CA GLU A 257 1.86 -6.13 -6.24
C GLU A 257 1.79 -7.14 -7.41
N VAL A 258 1.00 -8.22 -7.26
CA VAL A 258 0.98 -9.37 -8.20
C VAL A 258 0.41 -9.03 -9.57
N GLU A 259 -0.64 -8.20 -9.61
CA GLU A 259 -1.33 -7.83 -10.84
C GLU A 259 -0.91 -6.46 -11.38
N LYS A 260 0.17 -5.87 -10.84
CA LYS A 260 0.73 -4.57 -11.27
C LYS A 260 0.96 -4.54 -12.78
N ASP A 261 1.62 -5.55 -13.35
CA ASP A 261 1.82 -5.67 -14.81
C ASP A 261 0.49 -5.73 -15.59
N ILE A 262 -0.51 -6.48 -15.11
CA ILE A 262 -1.83 -6.66 -15.75
C ILE A 262 -2.64 -5.35 -15.71
N PHE A 263 -2.48 -4.55 -14.67
CA PHE A 263 -3.01 -3.20 -14.62
C PHE A 263 -2.30 -2.31 -15.64
N LEU A 264 -0.96 -2.26 -15.60
CA LEU A 264 -0.14 -1.38 -16.43
C LEU A 264 -0.30 -1.61 -17.94
N GLU A 265 -0.50 -2.86 -18.38
CA GLU A 265 -0.84 -3.22 -19.77
C GLU A 265 -2.10 -2.50 -20.31
N LYS A 266 -2.96 -1.99 -19.43
CA LYS A 266 -4.22 -1.28 -19.76
C LYS A 266 -4.12 0.24 -19.61
N THR A 267 -2.95 0.76 -19.24
CA THR A 267 -2.74 2.19 -18.95
C THR A 267 -1.80 2.86 -19.95
N GLN A 268 -1.84 4.19 -20.00
CA GLN A 268 -0.89 5.02 -20.73
C GLN A 268 0.44 5.20 -19.98
N ILE A 269 0.53 4.83 -18.69
CA ILE A 269 1.71 5.12 -17.86
C ILE A 269 3.01 4.55 -18.47
N PRO A 270 3.09 3.30 -18.96
CA PRO A 270 4.30 2.78 -19.59
C PRO A 270 4.68 3.47 -20.90
N SER A 271 3.74 4.12 -21.60
CA SER A 271 4.04 4.90 -22.82
C SER A 271 4.53 6.30 -22.47
N VAL A 272 3.96 6.94 -21.44
CA VAL A 272 4.42 8.24 -20.92
C VAL A 272 5.82 8.13 -20.33
N LEU A 273 6.13 7.10 -19.53
CA LEU A 273 7.49 6.86 -19.03
C LEU A 273 8.51 6.77 -20.18
N LYS A 274 8.22 5.98 -21.22
CA LYS A 274 9.08 5.86 -22.42
C LYS A 274 9.22 7.17 -23.20
N LYS A 275 8.13 7.94 -23.35
CA LYS A 275 8.10 9.26 -24.01
C LYS A 275 9.07 10.23 -23.36
N HIS A 276 9.21 10.17 -22.03
CA HIS A 276 10.15 10.99 -21.25
C HIS A 276 11.52 10.35 -21.03
N GLY A 277 11.79 9.18 -21.63
CA GLY A 277 13.12 8.53 -21.61
C GLY A 277 13.36 7.54 -20.46
N PHE A 278 12.35 7.22 -19.65
CA PHE A 278 12.44 6.24 -18.57
C PHE A 278 12.07 4.82 -19.05
N ASP A 279 12.74 3.78 -18.52
CA ASP A 279 12.33 2.39 -18.75
C ASP A 279 11.27 1.98 -17.71
N PRO A 280 10.02 1.68 -18.12
CA PRO A 280 8.98 1.23 -17.20
C PRO A 280 9.41 0.01 -16.37
N LYS A 281 10.15 -0.94 -16.97
CA LYS A 281 10.58 -2.16 -16.27
C LYS A 281 11.54 -1.89 -15.12
N ARG A 282 12.20 -0.72 -15.15
CA ARG A 282 13.12 -0.28 -14.11
C ARG A 282 12.37 0.55 -13.06
N VAL A 283 11.49 1.46 -13.49
CA VAL A 283 10.66 2.30 -12.60
C VAL A 283 9.72 1.47 -11.72
N PHE A 284 9.06 0.44 -12.26
CA PHE A 284 8.17 -0.45 -11.48
C PHE A 284 8.91 -1.54 -10.69
N LYS A 285 10.24 -1.47 -10.60
CA LYS A 285 11.06 -2.43 -9.86
C LYS A 285 11.58 -1.78 -8.58
N GLU A 286 10.68 -1.70 -7.61
CA GLU A 286 10.83 -0.93 -6.36
C GLU A 286 12.09 -1.29 -5.56
N GLU A 287 12.55 -2.54 -5.61
CA GLU A 287 13.79 -2.97 -4.95
C GLU A 287 15.08 -2.33 -5.51
N LEU A 288 14.98 -1.59 -6.63
CA LEU A 288 16.08 -0.76 -7.15
C LEU A 288 16.16 0.62 -6.49
N PHE A 289 15.18 1.01 -5.67
CA PHE A 289 15.06 2.34 -5.08
C PHE A 289 14.92 2.27 -3.55
N PRO A 290 16.01 2.03 -2.79
CA PRO A 290 15.99 1.95 -1.32
C PRO A 290 15.42 3.16 -0.57
N LEU A 291 15.32 4.33 -1.20
CA LEU A 291 14.64 5.49 -0.61
C LEU A 291 13.12 5.37 -0.68
N LEU A 292 12.57 4.64 -1.66
CA LEU A 292 11.15 4.35 -1.78
C LEU A 292 10.75 3.21 -0.85
N GLU A 293 11.42 2.06 -0.97
CA GLU A 293 11.03 0.84 -0.26
C GLU A 293 12.24 0.08 0.31
N LEU A 294 12.11 -0.36 1.56
CA LEU A 294 13.06 -1.16 2.31
C LEU A 294 12.31 -2.16 3.21
N PRO A 295 12.88 -3.34 3.51
CA PRO A 295 12.28 -4.26 4.47
C PRO A 295 12.09 -3.63 5.86
N SER A 296 11.00 -4.01 6.54
CA SER A 296 10.77 -3.67 7.95
C SER A 296 11.94 -4.17 8.82
N PRO A 297 12.42 -3.40 9.82
CA PRO A 297 11.82 -2.20 10.42
C PRO A 297 12.39 -0.86 9.90
N GLU A 298 13.07 -0.87 8.76
CA GLU A 298 13.63 0.36 8.18
C GLU A 298 12.51 1.33 7.75
N ILE A 299 12.84 2.64 7.79
CA ILE A 299 11.98 3.68 7.23
C ILE A 299 12.32 3.91 5.76
N CYS A 300 11.29 4.14 4.95
CA CYS A 300 11.34 4.39 3.51
C CYS A 300 10.23 5.39 3.16
N ALA A 301 10.14 5.86 1.91
CA ALA A 301 9.20 6.92 1.54
C ALA A 301 7.74 6.53 1.70
N ASP A 302 7.34 5.32 1.31
CA ASP A 302 6.00 4.75 1.58
C ASP A 302 5.71 4.83 3.09
N ARG A 303 6.54 4.12 3.87
CA ARG A 303 6.34 3.89 5.30
C ARG A 303 6.43 5.15 6.15
N LEU A 304 7.17 6.16 5.70
CA LEU A 304 7.22 7.47 6.34
C LEU A 304 6.01 8.32 5.95
N ASP A 305 5.54 8.29 4.69
CA ASP A 305 4.39 9.10 4.29
C ASP A 305 3.12 8.69 5.02
N TYR A 306 2.72 7.42 4.94
CA TYR A 306 1.48 7.00 5.60
C TYR A 306 1.59 7.15 7.11
N ALA A 307 2.77 6.92 7.70
CA ALA A 307 2.97 7.11 9.14
C ALA A 307 2.73 8.56 9.58
N LEU A 308 3.22 9.56 8.83
CA LEU A 308 2.98 10.96 9.13
C LEU A 308 1.51 11.33 8.89
N ARG A 309 0.97 10.95 7.73
CA ARG A 309 -0.37 11.33 7.27
C ARG A 309 -1.48 10.74 8.14
N ASP A 310 -1.40 9.44 8.39
CA ASP A 310 -2.33 8.72 9.27
C ASP A 310 -2.22 9.20 10.71
N SER A 311 -1.00 9.32 11.26
CA SER A 311 -0.86 9.72 12.67
C SER A 311 -1.33 11.16 12.92
N VAL A 312 -1.19 12.07 11.95
CA VAL A 312 -1.82 13.40 12.01
C VAL A 312 -3.35 13.30 11.93
N SER A 313 -3.88 12.50 11.00
CA SER A 313 -5.34 12.28 10.86
C SER A 313 -5.96 11.71 12.14
N PHE A 314 -5.29 10.75 12.79
CA PHE A 314 -5.74 10.10 14.02
C PHE A 314 -5.45 10.90 15.30
N GLY A 315 -4.75 12.04 15.21
CA GLY A 315 -4.37 12.86 16.36
C GLY A 315 -3.27 12.28 17.24
N TYR A 316 -2.45 11.35 16.71
CA TYR A 316 -1.27 10.79 17.38
C TYR A 316 0.05 11.52 17.03
N LEU A 317 0.01 12.46 16.07
CA LEU A 317 0.99 13.52 15.89
C LEU A 317 0.26 14.85 15.73
N GLU A 318 0.78 15.92 16.31
CA GLU A 318 0.43 17.26 15.87
C GLU A 318 1.03 17.56 14.48
N LEU A 319 0.36 18.40 13.69
CA LEU A 319 0.86 18.79 12.36
C LEU A 319 2.28 19.37 12.41
N LYS A 320 2.60 20.17 13.46
CA LYS A 320 3.93 20.76 13.67
C LYS A 320 5.02 19.69 13.89
N GLU A 321 4.66 18.55 14.49
CA GLU A 321 5.58 17.45 14.79
C GLU A 321 5.84 16.63 13.54
N ALA A 322 4.80 16.33 12.75
CA ALA A 322 4.94 15.68 11.45
C ALA A 322 5.80 16.51 10.48
N GLN A 323 5.59 17.82 10.45
CA GLN A 323 6.44 18.75 9.70
C GLN A 323 7.89 18.78 10.19
N GLU A 324 8.15 18.63 11.50
CA GLU A 324 9.51 18.55 12.03
C GLU A 324 10.18 17.22 11.70
N ILE A 325 9.46 16.09 11.78
CA ILE A 325 9.97 14.79 11.33
C ILE A 325 10.40 14.87 9.87
N TYR A 326 9.53 15.42 9.00
CA TYR A 326 9.84 15.70 7.60
C TYR A 326 11.13 16.53 7.45
N ARG A 327 11.22 17.73 8.06
CA ARG A 327 12.42 18.59 8.01
C ARG A 327 13.68 17.92 8.59
N SER A 328 13.53 16.99 9.52
CA SER A 328 14.62 16.24 10.14
C SER A 328 15.13 15.09 9.26
N THR A 329 14.39 14.67 8.24
CA THR A 329 14.71 13.53 7.38
C THR A 329 15.81 13.88 6.38
N VAL A 330 16.78 12.98 6.18
CA VAL A 330 17.84 13.07 5.16
C VAL A 330 18.16 11.69 4.59
N ALA A 331 18.79 11.63 3.41
CA ALA A 331 19.38 10.40 2.90
C ALA A 331 20.80 10.22 3.43
N MET A 332 21.14 9.01 3.91
CA MET A 332 22.51 8.56 4.17
C MET A 332 22.64 7.10 3.74
N ASP A 333 23.67 6.78 2.95
CA ASP A 333 23.96 5.42 2.45
C ASP A 333 22.76 4.68 1.83
N GLY A 334 21.92 5.43 1.11
CA GLY A 334 20.71 4.92 0.44
C GLY A 334 19.48 4.78 1.35
N LYS A 335 19.58 5.08 2.65
CA LYS A 335 18.48 5.02 3.62
C LYS A 335 17.99 6.41 4.01
N MET A 336 16.72 6.52 4.38
CA MET A 336 16.23 7.70 5.11
C MET A 336 16.67 7.62 6.57
N VAL A 337 17.16 8.74 7.12
CA VAL A 337 17.70 8.88 8.47
C VAL A 337 17.23 10.20 9.08
N LEU A 338 16.87 10.21 10.37
CA LEU A 338 16.48 11.43 11.06
C LEU A 338 17.68 12.11 11.74
N LYS A 339 17.80 13.43 11.55
CA LYS A 339 18.81 14.28 12.19
C LYS A 339 18.56 14.55 13.69
N SER A 340 17.35 14.24 14.17
CA SER A 340 16.89 14.58 15.53
C SER A 340 16.40 13.33 16.26
N LEU A 341 16.90 13.11 17.47
CA LEU A 341 16.44 12.03 18.35
C LEU A 341 14.97 12.23 18.75
N GLU A 342 14.55 13.48 19.03
CA GLU A 342 13.16 13.78 19.38
C GLU A 342 12.21 13.54 18.20
N ALA A 343 12.62 13.87 16.97
CA ALA A 343 11.84 13.52 15.78
C ALA A 343 11.71 12.00 15.60
N ALA A 344 12.77 11.24 15.89
CA ALA A 344 12.71 9.78 15.89
C ALA A 344 11.77 9.22 16.96
N LYS A 345 11.81 9.76 18.18
CA LYS A 345 10.89 9.40 19.27
C LYS A 345 9.44 9.68 18.90
N LEU A 346 9.15 10.87 18.38
CA LEU A 346 7.82 11.25 17.89
C LEU A 346 7.33 10.27 16.82
N LEU A 347 8.12 10.06 15.76
CA LEU A 347 7.78 9.13 14.67
C LEU A 347 7.56 7.70 15.18
N GLY A 348 8.50 7.17 15.97
CA GLY A 348 8.45 5.80 16.48
C GLY A 348 7.26 5.54 17.40
N HIS A 349 6.98 6.45 18.35
CA HIS A 349 5.85 6.32 19.26
C HIS A 349 4.50 6.55 18.58
N ALA A 350 4.42 7.49 17.63
CA ALA A 350 3.21 7.70 16.83
C ALA A 350 2.90 6.48 15.98
N TYR A 351 3.86 5.99 15.18
CA TYR A 351 3.73 4.79 14.36
C TYR A 351 3.25 3.59 15.18
N LEU A 352 3.89 3.34 16.33
CA LEU A 352 3.53 2.25 17.23
C LEU A 352 2.11 2.40 17.79
N THR A 353 1.64 3.63 18.00
CA THR A 353 0.29 3.92 18.48
C THR A 353 -0.75 3.79 17.37
N SER A 354 -0.45 4.26 16.16
CA SER A 354 -1.27 4.10 14.95
C SER A 354 -1.48 2.62 14.60
N ASP A 355 -0.45 1.78 14.69
CA ASP A 355 -0.61 0.33 14.53
C ASP A 355 -1.48 -0.27 15.65
N GLN A 356 -1.12 0.00 16.92
CA GLN A 356 -1.81 -0.51 18.11
C GLN A 356 -3.29 -0.17 18.20
N LYS A 357 -3.70 0.98 17.65
CA LYS A 357 -5.06 1.55 17.81
C LYS A 357 -5.89 1.56 16.53
N VAL A 358 -5.26 1.38 15.38
CA VAL A 358 -5.92 1.54 14.07
C VAL A 358 -5.53 0.43 13.10
N TRP A 359 -4.27 0.37 12.64
CA TRP A 359 -3.89 -0.53 11.54
C TRP A 359 -3.85 -2.03 11.91
N ALA A 360 -3.74 -2.34 13.20
CA ALA A 360 -3.85 -3.67 13.79
C ALA A 360 -5.05 -3.76 14.75
N ASP A 361 -6.06 -2.89 14.59
CA ASP A 361 -7.30 -2.97 15.37
C ASP A 361 -8.14 -4.21 14.98
N GLY A 362 -8.78 -4.80 15.99
CA GLY A 362 -9.62 -5.98 15.82
C GLY A 362 -10.85 -5.71 14.96
N ALA A 363 -11.62 -4.68 15.30
CA ALA A 363 -12.85 -4.33 14.57
C ALA A 363 -12.55 -3.95 13.11
N GLN A 364 -11.46 -3.22 12.84
CA GLN A 364 -11.07 -2.93 11.45
C GLN A 364 -10.70 -4.19 10.68
N SER A 365 -9.86 -5.06 11.25
CA SER A 365 -9.49 -6.34 10.64
C SER A 365 -10.71 -7.23 10.36
N TYR A 366 -11.68 -7.23 11.27
CA TYR A 366 -12.93 -7.96 11.14
C TYR A 366 -13.85 -7.40 10.04
N LEU A 367 -13.98 -6.08 9.93
CA LEU A 367 -14.78 -5.42 8.89
C LEU A 367 -14.17 -5.57 7.50
N TYR A 368 -12.83 -5.54 7.40
CA TYR A 368 -12.10 -5.92 6.18
C TYR A 368 -12.43 -7.35 5.75
N LYS A 369 -12.48 -8.31 6.69
CA LYS A 369 -12.88 -9.69 6.42
C LYS A 369 -14.34 -9.77 5.92
N LEU A 370 -15.30 -9.11 6.59
CA LEU A 370 -16.70 -9.11 6.14
C LEU A 370 -16.87 -8.48 4.75
N ALA A 371 -16.18 -7.38 4.46
CA ALA A 371 -16.19 -6.76 3.14
C ALA A 371 -15.61 -7.70 2.07
N ALA A 372 -14.50 -8.38 2.38
CA ALA A 372 -13.90 -9.37 1.48
C ALA A 372 -14.82 -10.58 1.24
N GLU A 373 -15.53 -11.07 2.28
CA GLU A 373 -16.53 -12.13 2.14
C GLU A 373 -17.70 -11.71 1.23
N ALA A 374 -18.20 -10.48 1.38
CA ALA A 374 -19.24 -9.92 0.51
C ALA A 374 -18.78 -9.83 -0.95
N ILE A 375 -17.58 -9.27 -1.21
CA ILE A 375 -17.01 -9.14 -2.57
C ILE A 375 -16.77 -10.53 -3.19
N LYS A 376 -16.19 -11.46 -2.43
CA LYS A 376 -15.91 -12.83 -2.88
C LYS A 376 -17.20 -13.55 -3.27
N LEU A 377 -18.27 -13.37 -2.49
CA LEU A 377 -19.56 -13.97 -2.80
C LEU A 377 -20.21 -13.32 -4.03
N SER A 378 -20.20 -11.99 -4.15
CA SER A 378 -20.71 -11.29 -5.33
C SER A 378 -19.97 -11.66 -6.62
N LEU A 379 -18.66 -11.88 -6.56
CA LEU A 379 -17.86 -12.38 -7.70
C LEU A 379 -18.23 -13.83 -8.07
N GLN A 380 -18.54 -14.69 -7.09
CA GLN A 380 -18.98 -16.07 -7.33
C GLN A 380 -20.41 -16.13 -7.89
N GLU A 381 -21.30 -15.27 -7.41
CA GLU A 381 -22.69 -15.15 -7.88
C GLU A 381 -22.80 -14.35 -9.19
N GLY A 382 -21.71 -13.74 -9.66
CA GLY A 382 -21.64 -12.98 -10.92
C GLY A 382 -22.35 -11.63 -10.88
N THR A 383 -22.65 -11.11 -9.69
CA THR A 383 -23.38 -9.84 -9.51
C THR A 383 -22.48 -8.60 -9.65
N ILE A 384 -21.17 -8.78 -9.56
CA ILE A 384 -20.14 -7.77 -9.85
C ILE A 384 -19.01 -8.39 -10.69
N SER A 385 -18.24 -7.54 -11.38
CA SER A 385 -17.07 -7.99 -12.16
C SER A 385 -15.76 -7.76 -11.41
N LYS A 386 -14.72 -8.58 -11.67
CA LYS A 386 -13.36 -8.26 -11.17
C LYS A 386 -12.82 -6.96 -11.78
N THR A 387 -13.25 -6.58 -12.97
CA THR A 387 -12.86 -5.31 -13.61
C THR A 387 -13.34 -4.10 -12.81
N SER A 388 -14.52 -4.20 -12.18
CA SER A 388 -15.12 -3.13 -11.37
C SER A 388 -14.20 -2.67 -10.22
N LEU A 389 -13.43 -3.59 -9.63
CA LEU A 389 -12.42 -3.29 -8.59
C LEU A 389 -11.27 -2.41 -9.08
N TRP A 390 -11.00 -2.40 -10.39
CA TRP A 390 -9.90 -1.64 -11.01
C TRP A 390 -10.35 -0.32 -11.61
N THR A 391 -11.61 -0.22 -12.05
CA THR A 391 -12.13 0.95 -12.76
C THR A 391 -12.84 1.95 -11.86
N HIS A 392 -13.45 1.49 -10.76
CA HIS A 392 -14.18 2.34 -9.82
C HIS A 392 -13.30 2.74 -8.62
N GLY A 393 -13.63 3.89 -8.02
CA GLY A 393 -13.24 4.21 -6.65
C GLY A 393 -14.17 3.55 -5.63
N ASP A 394 -13.81 3.65 -4.35
CA ASP A 394 -14.39 2.92 -3.22
C ASP A 394 -15.89 3.10 -3.10
N GLN A 395 -16.37 4.36 -3.15
CA GLN A 395 -17.78 4.71 -3.03
C GLN A 395 -18.63 4.17 -4.19
N ALA A 396 -18.09 4.20 -5.41
CA ALA A 396 -18.78 3.73 -6.61
C ALA A 396 -18.82 2.19 -6.65
N PHE A 397 -17.69 1.54 -6.35
CA PHE A 397 -17.60 0.08 -6.27
C PHE A 397 -18.49 -0.49 -5.16
N TRP A 398 -18.46 0.09 -3.97
CA TRP A 398 -19.30 -0.38 -2.87
C TRP A 398 -20.78 -0.20 -3.18
N LYS A 399 -21.16 0.91 -3.84
CA LYS A 399 -22.54 1.11 -4.31
C LYS A 399 -22.97 0.05 -5.34
N GLU A 400 -22.13 -0.25 -6.34
CA GLU A 400 -22.38 -1.33 -7.32
C GLU A 400 -22.64 -2.67 -6.61
N LEU A 401 -21.78 -3.03 -5.64
CA LEU A 401 -21.93 -4.24 -4.85
C LEU A 401 -23.24 -4.27 -4.05
N VAL A 402 -23.62 -3.16 -3.41
CA VAL A 402 -24.84 -3.05 -2.59
C VAL A 402 -26.10 -3.11 -3.45
N ASP A 403 -26.15 -2.38 -4.57
CA ASP A 403 -27.29 -2.33 -5.48
C ASP A 403 -27.58 -3.72 -6.09
N HIS A 404 -26.54 -4.48 -6.39
CA HIS A 404 -26.62 -5.83 -6.96
C HIS A 404 -26.50 -6.96 -5.92
N ALA A 405 -26.52 -6.65 -4.61
CA ALA A 405 -26.36 -7.63 -3.55
C ALA A 405 -27.52 -8.63 -3.50
N SER A 406 -27.20 -9.93 -3.58
CA SER A 406 -28.12 -11.01 -3.26
C SER A 406 -28.54 -10.98 -1.78
N VAL A 407 -29.58 -11.73 -1.42
CA VAL A 407 -30.06 -11.85 -0.02
C VAL A 407 -28.94 -12.32 0.93
N ARG A 408 -27.97 -13.11 0.44
CA ARG A 408 -26.82 -13.58 1.21
C ARG A 408 -25.78 -12.48 1.38
N VAL A 409 -25.40 -11.81 0.29
CA VAL A 409 -24.45 -10.67 0.32
C VAL A 409 -24.98 -9.54 1.21
N ARG A 410 -26.28 -9.21 1.09
CA ARG A 410 -26.91 -8.13 1.85
C ARG A 410 -26.80 -8.31 3.37
N LYS A 411 -27.00 -9.54 3.87
CA LYS A 411 -26.80 -9.87 5.30
C LYS A 411 -25.37 -9.68 5.79
N ILE A 412 -24.38 -9.78 4.89
CA ILE A 412 -22.97 -9.49 5.23
C ILE A 412 -22.74 -7.98 5.20
N VAL A 413 -23.19 -7.30 4.15
CA VAL A 413 -23.09 -5.83 3.96
C VAL A 413 -23.73 -5.06 5.13
N GLU A 414 -24.90 -5.46 5.61
CA GLU A 414 -25.59 -4.85 6.77
C GLU A 414 -24.73 -4.87 8.06
N ARG A 415 -23.79 -5.82 8.15
CA ARG A 415 -22.85 -5.98 9.27
C ARG A 415 -21.55 -5.18 9.08
N VAL A 416 -21.29 -4.65 7.89
CA VAL A 416 -20.17 -3.75 7.59
C VAL A 416 -20.59 -2.31 7.91
N ASN A 417 -20.57 -1.95 9.20
CA ASN A 417 -21.01 -0.63 9.67
C ASN A 417 -20.24 -0.20 10.96
N PRO A 418 -20.12 1.11 11.25
CA PRO A 418 -19.27 1.64 12.33
C PRO A 418 -19.78 1.35 13.76
N ARG A 419 -20.92 0.66 13.92
CA ARG A 419 -21.38 0.18 15.24
C ARG A 419 -20.65 -1.10 15.68
N CYS A 420 -19.89 -1.74 14.78
CA CYS A 420 -19.09 -2.91 15.09
C CYS A 420 -17.94 -2.54 16.04
N THR A 421 -17.83 -3.28 17.14
CA THR A 421 -16.77 -3.18 18.14
C THR A 421 -16.35 -4.58 18.54
N LEU A 422 -15.06 -4.80 18.76
CA LEU A 422 -14.53 -6.08 19.19
C LEU A 422 -13.98 -5.98 20.61
N ILE A 423 -14.20 -7.01 21.43
CA ILE A 423 -13.67 -7.08 22.79
C ILE A 423 -12.68 -8.24 22.84
N GLU A 424 -11.42 -7.96 23.17
CA GLU A 424 -10.40 -9.00 23.29
C GLU A 424 -10.75 -9.96 24.44
N THR A 425 -10.64 -11.26 24.17
CA THR A 425 -10.95 -12.33 25.12
C THR A 425 -9.72 -13.19 25.35
N HIS A 426 -9.42 -13.50 26.62
CA HIS A 426 -8.27 -14.32 27.00
C HIS A 426 -8.57 -15.84 27.00
N GLU A 427 -9.68 -16.24 26.38
CA GLU A 427 -10.01 -17.65 26.19
C GLU A 427 -9.19 -18.21 25.04
N GLN A 428 -8.17 -19.00 25.39
CA GLN A 428 -7.56 -19.96 24.48
C GLN A 428 -8.66 -20.85 23.89
N PRO A 429 -8.65 -21.17 22.58
CA PRO A 429 -9.61 -22.12 22.04
C PRO A 429 -9.47 -23.44 22.80
N SER A 430 -10.54 -23.85 23.48
CA SER A 430 -10.61 -25.20 24.03
C SER A 430 -10.46 -26.17 22.87
N ALA A 431 -9.52 -27.11 22.99
CA ALA A 431 -9.41 -28.21 22.04
C ALA A 431 -10.78 -28.92 22.00
N ALA A 432 -11.52 -28.74 20.91
CA ALA A 432 -12.78 -29.43 20.71
C ALA A 432 -12.49 -30.93 20.70
N GLY A 433 -13.01 -31.63 21.70
CA GLY A 433 -12.65 -33.02 21.94
C GLY A 433 -13.01 -33.89 20.75
N GLU A 434 -12.06 -34.72 20.30
CA GLU A 434 -12.34 -35.88 19.48
C GLU A 434 -13.13 -36.91 20.30
N SER A 435 -14.44 -36.69 20.43
CA SER A 435 -15.39 -37.69 20.91
C SER A 435 -16.52 -37.80 19.91
N GLY A 436 -16.39 -38.77 18.99
CA GLY A 436 -17.43 -39.06 18.02
C GLY A 436 -18.63 -39.72 18.70
N GLU A 437 -19.69 -38.95 18.93
CA GLU A 437 -21.02 -39.47 19.24
C GLU A 437 -22.06 -38.96 18.24
N THR A 438 -22.92 -39.88 17.80
CA THR A 438 -23.90 -39.67 16.73
C THR A 438 -25.07 -38.80 17.18
N LEU A 439 -25.36 -37.76 16.41
CA LEU A 439 -26.56 -36.92 16.55
C LEU A 439 -27.86 -37.73 16.34
N PRO A 440 -28.86 -37.64 17.25
CA PRO A 440 -30.24 -38.00 16.95
C PRO A 440 -30.97 -36.86 16.20
N ALA A 441 -32.04 -37.21 15.49
CA ALA A 441 -32.79 -36.30 14.62
C ALA A 441 -33.58 -35.21 15.39
N PRO A 442 -33.87 -34.05 14.78
CA PRO A 442 -34.50 -32.93 15.48
C PRO A 442 -36.02 -33.13 15.65
N THR A 443 -36.48 -33.18 16.90
CA THR A 443 -37.88 -32.93 17.26
C THR A 443 -38.16 -31.42 17.30
N ALA A 444 -39.30 -30.99 16.76
CA ALA A 444 -39.68 -29.58 16.73
C ALA A 444 -39.98 -29.05 18.14
N GLY A 445 -39.24 -28.01 18.54
CA GLY A 445 -39.48 -27.20 19.74
C GLY A 445 -39.16 -25.75 19.42
N ILE A 446 -40.02 -24.83 19.82
CA ILE A 446 -39.77 -23.39 19.73
C ILE A 446 -38.91 -23.03 20.94
N GLU A 447 -37.60 -22.87 20.72
CA GLU A 447 -36.68 -22.31 21.72
C GLU A 447 -36.29 -20.88 21.33
N GLU A 448 -36.28 -20.00 22.32
CA GLU A 448 -36.02 -18.57 22.17
C GLU A 448 -34.59 -18.35 21.63
N GLN A 449 -34.43 -17.42 20.69
CA GLN A 449 -33.11 -17.00 20.22
C GLN A 449 -32.39 -16.22 21.32
N GLY A 450 -31.77 -16.95 22.25
CA GLY A 450 -30.76 -16.41 23.15
C GLY A 450 -29.63 -15.78 22.35
N ASP A 451 -29.19 -14.60 22.79
CA ASP A 451 -28.19 -13.75 22.13
C ASP A 451 -26.83 -14.46 22.07
N GLN A 452 -26.61 -15.28 21.03
CA GLN A 452 -25.35 -15.97 20.79
C GLN A 452 -24.29 -14.94 20.40
N LEU A 453 -23.56 -14.47 21.42
CA LEU A 453 -22.42 -13.58 21.29
C LEU A 453 -21.38 -14.18 20.33
N GLU A 454 -21.33 -13.61 19.13
CA GLU A 454 -20.44 -14.03 18.07
C GLU A 454 -18.98 -13.87 18.50
N ARG A 455 -18.17 -14.88 18.14
CA ARG A 455 -16.73 -14.92 18.42
C ARG A 455 -15.97 -15.05 17.11
N CYS A 456 -14.83 -14.38 17.01
CA CYS A 456 -13.90 -14.56 15.90
C CYS A 456 -12.45 -14.54 16.41
N THR A 457 -11.57 -15.25 15.74
CA THR A 457 -10.13 -15.23 16.01
C THR A 457 -9.42 -14.64 14.80
N LEU A 458 -8.53 -13.68 15.03
CA LEU A 458 -7.86 -12.90 13.99
C LEU A 458 -6.34 -12.88 14.23
N LYS A 459 -5.55 -13.15 13.19
CA LYS A 459 -4.11 -12.87 13.20
C LYS A 459 -3.92 -11.40 12.80
N LEU A 460 -3.74 -10.53 13.79
CA LEU A 460 -3.53 -9.10 13.55
C LEU A 460 -2.13 -8.86 12.95
N ARG A 461 -2.05 -8.05 11.89
CA ARG A 461 -0.76 -7.71 11.25
C ARG A 461 -0.08 -6.59 12.03
N VAL A 462 0.93 -6.96 12.82
CA VAL A 462 1.82 -6.01 13.50
C VAL A 462 2.67 -5.27 12.47
N ARG A 463 2.71 -3.94 12.57
CA ARG A 463 3.71 -3.11 11.88
C ARG A 463 4.52 -2.36 12.93
N THR A 464 5.83 -2.33 12.75
CA THR A 464 6.72 -1.46 13.54
C THR A 464 7.84 -0.94 12.66
N ILE A 465 8.37 0.23 13.01
CA ILE A 465 9.63 0.77 12.51
C ILE A 465 10.62 0.90 13.67
N ASP A 466 11.90 1.09 13.35
CA ASP A 466 12.94 1.42 14.31
C ASP A 466 13.79 2.58 13.73
N PRO A 467 13.33 3.83 13.86
CA PRO A 467 13.85 4.94 13.06
C PRO A 467 15.37 5.11 13.22
N PRO A 468 16.17 5.06 12.14
CA PRO A 468 17.59 5.35 12.20
C PRO A 468 17.81 6.84 12.49
N VAL A 469 18.65 7.11 13.49
CA VAL A 469 18.99 8.45 13.98
C VAL A 469 20.46 8.73 13.71
N LYS A 470 20.76 9.92 13.21
CA LYS A 470 22.13 10.41 13.04
C LYS A 470 22.68 10.88 14.39
N THR A 471 23.72 10.22 14.89
CA THR A 471 24.45 10.58 16.11
C THR A 471 25.90 10.97 15.77
N PRO A 472 26.68 11.56 16.71
CA PRO A 472 28.09 11.86 16.48
C PRO A 472 28.96 10.62 16.18
N SER A 473 28.51 9.42 16.60
CA SER A 473 29.18 8.14 16.39
C SER A 473 28.72 7.37 15.14
N GLY A 474 27.76 7.90 14.36
CA GLY A 474 27.25 7.28 13.14
C GLY A 474 25.73 7.25 13.10
N VAL A 475 25.15 6.31 12.34
CA VAL A 475 23.70 6.09 12.32
C VAL A 475 23.36 4.93 13.27
N GLN A 476 22.42 5.15 14.18
CA GLN A 476 21.98 4.16 15.18
C GLN A 476 20.44 4.08 15.21
N PRO A 477 19.84 2.89 15.33
CA PRO A 477 18.39 2.77 15.45
C PRO A 477 17.89 3.39 16.75
N LEU A 478 16.68 3.94 16.76
CA LEU A 478 16.07 4.55 17.93
C LEU A 478 16.06 3.59 19.14
N SER A 479 15.81 2.30 18.94
CA SER A 479 15.82 1.32 20.03
C SER A 479 17.18 1.08 20.69
N ALA A 480 18.29 1.52 20.07
CA ALA A 480 19.61 1.55 20.71
C ALA A 480 19.87 2.84 21.50
N LEU A 481 19.04 3.87 21.30
CA LEU A 481 19.19 5.22 21.90
C LEU A 481 18.13 5.50 22.98
N ASP A 482 16.96 4.90 22.86
CA ASP A 482 15.83 5.05 23.78
C ASP A 482 15.37 3.67 24.31
N PRO A 483 15.75 3.30 25.55
CA PRO A 483 15.38 2.02 26.16
C PRO A 483 13.88 1.84 26.41
N ASP A 484 13.11 2.92 26.54
CA ASP A 484 11.67 2.85 26.79
C ASP A 484 10.92 2.59 25.48
N PHE A 485 11.34 3.22 24.38
CA PHE A 485 10.90 2.86 23.03
C PHE A 485 11.26 1.40 22.71
N HIS A 486 12.51 0.98 22.96
CA HIS A 486 12.95 -0.40 22.75
C HIS A 486 12.05 -1.43 23.46
N ARG A 487 11.76 -1.20 24.74
CA ARG A 487 10.89 -2.05 25.55
C ARG A 487 9.47 -2.06 25.00
N ARG A 488 8.85 -0.89 24.80
CA ARG A 488 7.47 -0.77 24.32
C ARG A 488 7.29 -1.42 22.94
N ARG A 489 8.26 -1.27 22.04
CA ARG A 489 8.28 -1.91 20.71
C ARG A 489 8.40 -3.43 20.82
N SER A 490 9.32 -3.93 21.64
CA SER A 490 9.54 -5.36 21.85
C SER A 490 8.32 -6.04 22.47
N ASP A 491 7.78 -5.47 23.56
CA ASP A 491 6.59 -5.98 24.25
C ASP A 491 5.39 -6.05 23.29
N TYR A 492 5.21 -5.03 22.43
CA TYR A 492 4.14 -5.03 21.44
C TYR A 492 4.27 -6.16 20.42
N ILE A 493 5.46 -6.31 19.80
CA ILE A 493 5.74 -7.38 18.84
C ILE A 493 5.45 -8.75 19.48
N LEU A 494 5.88 -8.97 20.73
CA LEU A 494 5.63 -10.21 21.48
C LEU A 494 4.13 -10.43 21.75
N SER A 495 3.40 -9.40 22.18
CA SER A 495 1.96 -9.48 22.51
C SER A 495 1.03 -9.87 21.35
N ARG A 496 1.51 -9.82 20.10
CA ARG A 496 0.70 -10.02 18.89
C ARG A 496 1.25 -11.14 17.98
N GLN A 497 2.14 -11.99 18.49
CA GLN A 497 2.66 -13.16 17.74
C GLN A 497 1.60 -14.24 17.49
N SER A 498 0.65 -14.40 18.41
CA SER A 498 -0.43 -15.38 18.31
C SER A 498 -1.73 -14.73 17.79
N PRO A 499 -2.61 -15.50 17.12
CA PRO A 499 -3.96 -15.04 16.82
C PRO A 499 -4.72 -14.64 18.08
N VAL A 500 -5.52 -13.59 17.99
CA VAL A 500 -6.26 -12.99 19.11
C VAL A 500 -7.74 -13.31 18.95
N SER A 501 -8.36 -13.80 20.03
CA SER A 501 -9.79 -14.12 20.07
C SER A 501 -10.60 -12.93 20.54
N PHE A 502 -11.66 -12.59 19.80
CA PHE A 502 -12.54 -11.47 20.06
C PHE A 502 -14.00 -11.91 20.17
N MET A 503 -14.74 -11.24 21.04
CA MET A 503 -16.20 -11.21 21.04
C MET A 503 -16.65 -10.01 20.20
N VAL A 504 -17.49 -10.25 19.20
CA VAL A 504 -18.03 -9.23 18.29
C VAL A 504 -19.28 -8.61 18.93
N LYS A 505 -19.38 -7.29 18.92
CA LYS A 505 -20.56 -6.55 19.40
C LYS A 505 -20.95 -5.45 18.44
N TYR A 506 -22.25 -5.25 18.27
CA TYR A 506 -22.82 -4.13 17.55
C TYR A 506 -23.55 -3.21 18.53
N SER A 507 -23.17 -1.93 18.59
CA SER A 507 -23.95 -0.95 19.35
C SER A 507 -25.39 -0.89 18.81
N PRO A 508 -26.42 -0.77 19.66
CA PRO A 508 -27.80 -0.62 19.20
C PRO A 508 -27.94 0.66 18.35
N LEU A 509 -28.94 0.68 17.48
CA LEU A 509 -29.31 1.92 16.78
C LEU A 509 -29.76 2.97 17.82
N PRO A 510 -29.45 4.26 17.64
CA PRO A 510 -30.01 5.30 18.48
C PRO A 510 -31.54 5.27 18.36
N TYR A 511 -32.22 5.36 19.49
CA TYR A 511 -33.68 5.42 19.52
C TYR A 511 -34.12 6.77 18.95
N GLU A 512 -34.65 6.77 17.73
CA GLU A 512 -35.40 7.91 17.20
C GLU A 512 -36.80 7.89 17.84
N PRO A 513 -37.14 8.84 18.74
CA PRO A 513 -38.51 8.96 19.20
C PRO A 513 -39.40 9.31 17.99
N PRO A 514 -40.60 8.72 17.87
CA PRO A 514 -41.50 9.03 16.76
C PRO A 514 -41.76 10.54 16.75
N THR A 515 -41.42 11.18 15.63
CA THR A 515 -41.65 12.61 15.42
C THR A 515 -43.13 12.91 15.62
N SER A 516 -43.44 13.72 16.64
CA SER A 516 -44.84 14.08 16.90
C SER A 516 -45.38 14.79 15.67
N SER A 517 -46.46 14.24 15.12
CA SER A 517 -47.15 14.79 13.95
C SER A 517 -47.42 16.27 14.17
N ALA A 518 -46.84 17.13 13.33
CA ALA A 518 -47.08 18.56 13.39
C ALA A 518 -48.59 18.83 13.35
N GLN A 519 -49.11 19.47 14.39
CA GLN A 519 -50.49 19.95 14.39
C GLN A 519 -50.62 20.96 13.24
N GLN A 520 -51.48 20.66 12.27
CA GLN A 520 -51.87 21.66 11.28
C GLN A 520 -52.59 22.80 12.01
N PRO A 521 -52.23 24.07 11.78
CA PRO A 521 -53.03 25.18 12.28
C PRO A 521 -54.36 25.21 11.52
N HIS A 522 -55.46 24.97 12.23
CA HIS A 522 -56.79 25.28 11.71
C HIS A 522 -57.01 26.80 11.75
N HIS A 523 -57.28 27.36 10.58
CA HIS A 523 -57.94 28.64 10.26
C HIS A 523 -57.62 29.89 11.11
#